data_AF-A0ABD3L8R3-F1
#
_entry.id   AF-A0ABD3L8R3-F1
#
_cell.length_a   1.000
_cell.length_b   1.000
_cell.length_c   1.000
_cell.angle_alpha   90.00
_cell.angle_beta   90.00
_cell.angle_gamma   90.00
#
_symmetry.space_group_name_H-M   'P 1'
#
loop_
_entity.id
_entity.type
_entity.pdbx_description
1 polymer ?
#
loop_
_entity_poly.entity_id
_entity_poly.type
_entity_poly.pdbx_seq_one_letter_code
_entity_poly.pdbx_strand_id
1 'polypeptide(L)'
;MATERYLATIRAQSNMQPKLEENHLKILHMKEPVGDWREWTILTYDQNVLGDLLTRENKLLQKRIDEYEMKLKILTSAPPLPPTYTPRSQNVDLEIATSWKENEP
;
A
#
# COMPACT_ATOMS: atom_id res chain seq x y z
N MET A 1 15.15 3.90 22.14
CA MET A 1 15.63 2.50 21.93
C MET A 1 15.73 1.73 23.25
N ALA A 2 14.77 1.88 24.17
CA ALA A 2 14.76 1.11 25.43
C ALA A 2 14.20 -0.30 25.21
N THR A 3 13.15 -0.41 24.39
CA THR A 3 12.49 -1.68 24.04
C THR A 3 13.40 -2.63 23.28
N GLU A 4 14.16 -2.16 22.28
CA GLU A 4 15.07 -3.04 21.52
C GLU A 4 16.19 -3.62 22.38
N ARG A 5 16.76 -2.82 23.29
CA ARG A 5 17.79 -3.30 24.23
C ARG A 5 17.22 -4.34 25.18
N TYR A 6 16.01 -4.10 25.69
CA TYR A 6 15.28 -5.04 26.54
C TYR A 6 15.02 -6.38 25.83
N LEU A 7 14.52 -6.35 24.58
CA LEU A 7 14.29 -7.56 23.80
C LEU A 7 15.59 -8.31 23.50
N ALA A 8 16.68 -7.60 23.19
CA ALA A 8 17.99 -8.20 22.99
C ALA A 8 18.53 -8.89 24.26
N THR A 9 18.30 -8.31 25.44
CA THR A 9 18.68 -8.92 26.72
C THR A 9 17.90 -10.20 26.99
N ILE A 10 16.58 -10.20 26.76
CA ILE A 10 15.75 -11.42 26.93
C ILE A 10 16.21 -12.49 25.95
N ARG A 11 16.45 -12.14 24.69
CA ARG A 11 16.91 -13.08 23.66
C ARG A 11 18.29 -13.68 23.98
N ALA A 12 19.20 -12.89 24.54
CA ALA A 12 20.51 -13.38 24.97
C ALA A 12 20.37 -14.39 26.14
N GLN A 13 19.44 -14.14 27.06
CA GLN A 13 19.15 -15.04 28.18
C GLN A 13 18.39 -16.29 27.75
N SER A 14 17.49 -16.18 26.76
CA SER A 14 16.71 -17.30 26.25
C SER A 14 17.55 -18.29 25.46
N ASN A 15 18.56 -17.82 24.72
CA ASN A 15 19.53 -18.71 24.03
C ASN A 15 20.31 -19.62 25.00
N MET A 16 20.37 -19.27 26.28
CA MET A 16 21.00 -20.09 27.31
C MET A 16 20.01 -21.01 28.03
N GLN A 17 18.70 -20.92 27.74
CA GLN A 17 17.69 -21.76 28.35
C GLN A 17 17.30 -22.95 27.45
N PRO A 18 17.58 -24.20 27.87
CA PRO A 18 17.23 -25.39 27.08
C PRO A 18 15.72 -25.63 26.97
N LYS A 19 14.91 -24.97 27.81
CA LYS A 19 13.45 -25.05 27.81
C LYS A 19 12.77 -24.15 26.79
N LEU A 20 13.55 -23.31 26.09
CA LEU A 20 13.05 -22.36 25.10
C LEU A 20 13.54 -22.75 23.71
N GLU A 21 12.67 -22.54 22.72
CA GLU A 21 12.98 -22.71 21.31
C GLU A 21 12.51 -21.49 20.52
N GLU A 22 13.40 -20.92 19.72
CA GLU A 22 13.06 -19.81 18.84
C GLU A 22 12.48 -20.33 17.51
N ASN A 23 11.31 -19.82 17.10
CA ASN A 23 10.75 -20.15 15.80
C ASN A 23 11.22 -19.19 14.69
N HIS A 24 10.79 -19.43 13.44
CA HIS A 24 11.15 -18.60 12.28
C HIS A 24 10.69 -17.13 12.39
N LEU A 25 9.71 -16.82 13.26
CA LEU A 25 9.21 -15.48 13.54
C LEU A 25 9.94 -14.82 14.74
N LYS A 26 10.96 -15.46 15.31
CA LYS A 26 11.72 -15.02 16.49
C LYS A 26 10.92 -15.03 17.80
N ILE A 27 9.81 -15.76 17.85
CA ILE A 27 8.99 -16.02 19.04
C ILE A 27 9.64 -17.16 19.83
N LEU A 28 9.65 -17.05 21.16
CA LEU A 28 10.26 -18.00 22.09
C LEU A 28 9.23 -18.99 22.61
N HIS A 29 9.14 -20.15 21.97
CA HIS A 29 8.27 -21.23 22.39
C HIS A 29 8.81 -21.94 23.63
N MET A 30 7.98 -22.03 24.68
CA MET A 30 8.29 -22.79 25.90
C MET A 30 7.99 -24.27 25.67
N LYS A 31 9.03 -25.11 25.66
CA LYS A 31 8.89 -26.59 25.60
C LYS A 31 8.44 -27.18 26.93
N GLU A 32 8.85 -26.54 28.01
CA GLU A 32 8.53 -26.91 29.38
C GLU A 32 8.30 -25.63 30.21
N PRO A 33 7.55 -25.71 31.33
CA PRO A 33 7.45 -24.62 32.28
C PRO A 33 8.84 -24.16 32.73
N VAL A 34 9.08 -22.86 32.55
CA VAL A 34 10.35 -22.22 32.89
C VAL A 34 10.38 -21.87 34.38
N GLY A 35 9.20 -21.66 34.97
CA GLY A 35 9.02 -21.34 36.38
C GLY A 35 9.17 -19.85 36.69
N ASP A 36 8.44 -19.42 37.72
CA ASP A 36 8.44 -18.07 38.28
C ASP A 36 8.10 -16.96 37.26
N TRP A 37 8.59 -15.74 37.52
CA TRP A 37 8.41 -14.54 36.71
C TRP A 37 9.05 -14.58 35.32
N ARG A 38 9.77 -15.66 34.98
CA ARG A 38 10.42 -15.79 33.67
C ARG A 38 9.42 -16.02 32.56
N GLU A 39 8.33 -16.73 32.85
CA GLU A 39 7.25 -16.99 31.89
C GLU A 39 6.59 -15.68 31.44
N TRP A 40 6.32 -14.77 32.38
CA TRP A 40 5.83 -13.43 32.08
C TRP A 40 6.78 -12.61 31.22
N THR A 41 8.09 -12.76 31.46
CA THR A 41 9.12 -12.08 30.67
C THR A 41 9.12 -12.58 29.23
N ILE A 42 8.99 -13.89 29.02
CA ILE A 42 8.92 -14.52 27.70
C ILE A 42 7.63 -14.09 26.97
N LEU A 43 6.48 -14.15 27.65
CA LEU A 43 5.20 -13.71 27.08
C LEU A 43 5.24 -12.24 26.66
N THR A 44 5.85 -11.39 27.49
CA THR A 44 6.02 -9.95 27.17
C THR A 44 6.93 -9.77 25.97
N TYR A 45 8.02 -10.52 25.87
CA TYR A 45 8.91 -10.51 24.71
C TYR A 45 8.15 -10.91 23.43
N ASP A 46 7.44 -12.03 23.45
CA ASP A 46 6.70 -12.54 22.29
C ASP A 46 5.61 -11.56 21.83
N GLN A 47 4.91 -10.94 22.78
CA GLN A 47 3.91 -9.92 22.47
C GLN A 47 4.50 -8.70 21.76
N ASN A 48 5.71 -8.27 22.14
CA ASN A 48 6.41 -7.19 21.45
C ASN A 48 6.88 -7.60 20.05
N VAL A 49 7.40 -8.83 19.90
CA VAL A 49 7.81 -9.37 18.59
C VAL A 49 6.61 -9.41 17.63
N LEU A 50 5.46 -9.89 18.10
CA LEU A 50 4.22 -9.91 17.33
C LEU A 50 3.74 -8.49 16.99
N GLY A 51 3.79 -7.55 17.94
CA GLY A 51 3.43 -6.15 17.70
C GLY A 51 4.28 -5.51 16.60
N ASP A 52 5.59 -5.75 16.61
CA ASP A 52 6.51 -5.27 15.59
C ASP A 52 6.22 -5.89 14.21
N LEU A 53 5.94 -7.19 14.17
CA LEU A 53 5.61 -7.91 12.95
C LEU A 53 4.32 -7.35 12.33
N LEU A 54 3.26 -7.24 13.11
CA LEU A 54 1.98 -6.71 12.66
C LEU A 54 2.10 -5.25 12.19
N THR A 55 2.91 -4.43 12.88
CA THR A 55 3.15 -3.04 12.48
C THR A 55 3.87 -2.96 11.12
N ARG A 56 4.84 -3.85 10.87
CA ARG A 56 5.54 -3.91 9.57
C ARG A 56 4.62 -4.38 8.45
N GLU A 57 3.85 -5.44 8.68
CA GLU A 57 2.92 -5.97 7.69
C GLU A 57 1.83 -4.96 7.35
N ASN A 58 1.26 -4.28 8.35
CA ASN A 58 0.25 -3.25 8.13
C ASN A 58 0.81 -2.10 7.26
N LYS A 59 2.02 -1.62 7.56
CA LYS A 59 2.70 -0.61 6.71
C LYS A 59 2.92 -1.09 5.27
N LEU A 60 3.27 -2.36 5.08
CA LEU A 60 3.45 -2.93 3.75
C LEU A 60 2.11 -3.03 2.99
N LEU A 61 1.06 -3.46 3.67
CA LEU A 61 -0.28 -3.55 3.10
C LEU A 61 -0.81 -2.17 2.71
N GLN A 62 -0.62 -1.16 3.56
CA GLN A 62 -1.02 0.21 3.25
C GLN A 62 -0.32 0.72 1.98
N LYS A 63 1.00 0.52 1.85
CA LYS A 63 1.72 0.90 0.62
C LYS A 63 1.17 0.20 -0.63
N ARG A 64 0.82 -1.08 -0.52
CA ARG A 64 0.23 -1.82 -1.65
C ARG A 64 -1.15 -1.27 -2.02
N ILE A 65 -1.96 -0.92 -1.02
CA ILE A 65 -3.27 -0.28 -1.25
C ILE A 65 -3.05 1.03 -2.02
N ASP A 66 -2.16 1.90 -1.54
CA ASP A 66 -1.87 3.19 -2.19
C ASP A 66 -1.38 2.99 -3.64
N GLU A 67 -0.50 2.00 -3.89
CA GLU A 67 -0.04 1.66 -5.24
C GLU A 67 -1.16 1.16 -6.16
N TYR A 68 -2.07 0.33 -5.64
CA TYR A 68 -3.19 -0.17 -6.43
C TYR A 68 -4.23 0.90 -6.71
N GLU A 69 -4.50 1.80 -5.76
CA GLU A 69 -5.36 2.96 -5.96
C GLU A 69 -4.79 3.89 -7.02
N MET A 70 -3.47 4.14 -7.01
CA MET A 70 -2.80 4.93 -8.04
C MET A 70 -2.92 4.29 -9.43
N LYS A 71 -2.68 2.97 -9.54
CA LYS A 71 -2.84 2.23 -10.80
C LYS A 71 -4.27 2.26 -11.30
N LEU A 72 -5.24 2.08 -10.41
CA LEU A 72 -6.66 2.15 -10.75
C LEU A 72 -6.99 3.54 -11.29
N LYS A 73 -6.53 4.61 -10.64
CA LYS A 73 -6.75 5.99 -11.09
C LYS A 73 -6.23 6.22 -12.51
N ILE A 74 -5.05 5.70 -12.85
CA ILE A 74 -4.47 5.77 -14.20
C ILE A 74 -5.33 5.01 -15.22
N LEU A 75 -5.82 3.81 -14.86
CA LEU A 75 -6.65 3.01 -15.75
C LEU A 75 -8.04 3.63 -15.96
N THR A 76 -8.58 4.28 -14.94
CA THR A 76 -9.91 4.91 -14.99
C THR A 76 -9.90 6.35 -15.48
N SER A 77 -8.73 7.00 -15.59
CA SER A 77 -8.66 8.35 -16.14
C SER A 77 -8.98 8.29 -17.63
N ALA A 78 -10.15 8.83 -18.00
CA ALA A 78 -10.55 8.96 -19.39
C ALA A 78 -9.49 9.78 -20.17
N PRO A 79 -9.19 9.42 -21.42
CA PRO A 79 -8.35 10.26 -22.27
C PRO A 79 -8.96 11.66 -22.36
N PRO A 80 -8.13 12.72 -22.45
CA PRO A 80 -8.66 14.06 -22.66
C PRO A 80 -9.55 14.05 -23.89
N LEU A 81 -10.75 14.61 -23.76
CA LEU A 81 -11.67 14.77 -24.89
C LEU A 81 -10.89 15.46 -26.02
N PRO A 82 -10.96 14.94 -27.26
CA PRO A 82 -10.31 15.61 -28.37
C PRO A 82 -10.83 17.06 -28.43
N PRO A 83 -9.98 18.04 -28.78
CA PRO A 83 -10.42 19.41 -28.91
C PRO A 83 -11.64 19.44 -29.84
N THR A 84 -12.73 20.04 -29.38
CA THR A 84 -13.95 20.22 -30.16
C THR A 84 -13.55 20.93 -31.46
N TYR A 85 -13.48 20.18 -32.57
CA TYR A 85 -13.34 20.77 -33.88
C TYR A 85 -14.62 21.54 -34.15
N THR A 86 -14.63 22.84 -33.89
CA THR A 86 -15.64 23.73 -34.47
C THR A 86 -15.41 23.69 -35.99
N PRO A 87 -16.36 23.18 -36.80
CA PRO A 87 -16.23 23.28 -38.24
C PRO A 87 -16.21 24.76 -38.59
N ARG A 88 -15.06 25.26 -39.06
CA ARG A 88 -14.98 26.59 -39.64
C ARG A 88 -15.56 26.52 -41.05
N SER A 89 -16.88 26.44 -41.17
CA SER A 89 -17.58 26.75 -42.41
C SER A 89 -19.01 27.16 -42.13
N GLN A 90 -19.22 28.46 -42.00
CA GLN A 90 -20.44 29.12 -42.46
C GLN A 90 -19.99 30.49 -42.97
N ASN A 91 -19.58 30.53 -44.23
CA ASN A 91 -19.48 31.75 -45.06
C ASN A 91 -19.07 31.45 -46.52
N VAL A 92 -18.81 30.20 -46.91
CA VAL A 92 -18.47 29.86 -48.32
C VAL A 92 -19.71 29.46 -49.14
N ASP A 93 -20.81 29.07 -48.49
CA ASP A 93 -22.01 28.59 -49.21
C ASP A 93 -23.06 29.68 -49.50
N LEU A 94 -22.89 30.91 -48.99
CA LEU A 94 -23.84 32.01 -49.29
C LEU A 94 -23.53 32.76 -50.60
N GLU A 95 -22.28 32.75 -51.09
CA GLU A 95 -21.94 33.40 -52.38
C GLU A 95 -22.27 32.53 -53.59
N ILE A 96 -22.26 31.19 -53.43
CA ILE A 96 -22.59 30.28 -54.54
C ILE A 96 -24.12 30.25 -54.77
N ALA A 97 -24.93 30.40 -53.71
CA ALA A 97 -26.38 30.37 -53.83
C ALA A 97 -27.01 31.66 -54.41
N THR A 98 -26.31 32.80 -54.37
CA THR A 98 -26.78 34.06 -54.95
C THR A 98 -26.37 34.26 -56.42
N SER A 99 -25.29 33.62 -56.88
CA SER A 99 -24.84 33.72 -58.28
C SER A 99 -25.72 32.98 -59.30
N TRP A 100 -26.60 32.06 -58.89
CA TRP A 100 -27.49 31.32 -59.80
C TRP A 100 -28.91 31.88 -59.88
N LYS A 101 -29.21 32.99 -59.19
CA LYS A 101 -30.54 33.63 -59.20
C LYS A 101 -30.65 34.91 -60.04
N GLU A 102 -29.55 35.41 -60.62
CA GLU A 102 -29.55 36.63 -61.44
C GLU A 102 -29.50 36.38 -62.96
N ASN A 103 -29.47 35.12 -63.42
CA ASN A 103 -29.48 34.76 -64.84
C ASN A 103 -30.62 33.81 -65.18
N GLU A 104 -31.87 34.30 -65.16
CA GLU A 104 -33.03 33.71 -65.86
C GLU A 104 -34.24 34.66 -65.70
N PRO A 105 -34.99 35.01 -66.75
CA PRO A 105 -34.65 35.34 -68.15
C PRO A 105 -34.70 36.85 -68.46
#